data_AF-A0A5C6C372-F1
#
_entry.id   AF-A0A5C6C372-F1
#
_cell.length_a   1.000
_cell.length_b   1.000
_cell.length_c   1.000
_cell.angle_alpha   90.00
_cell.angle_beta   90.00
_cell.angle_gamma   90.00
#
_symmetry.space_group_name_H-M   'P 1'
#
loop_
_entity.id
_entity.type
_entity.pdbx_description
1 polymer ?
#
loop_
_entity_poly.entity_id
_entity_poly.type
_entity_poly.pdbx_seq_one_letter_code
_entity_poly.pdbx_strand_id
1 'polypeptide(L)'
;MNRRTTDVRLFCVSLSVRASVVSDRPPHGDAHNRARCLGASWGTPTLNSFSPLMQAGFALLLGIVCSVCGPVHHAYAADPVPTIDATTLHHKVLCGYQGWFRCPDDPSGRGWVHWSRDRKQITPQSLTIEMWPDMREYTSGEKYPAPGFTYPDGRPAELFSSANPLTVDRHFDWMRQYEIDGALVQRFVSGTGHPDSTRVLRHAAAAAQETGRVFAVEYDMSGVPEDQLLTRITTDWKALVDEMKITENPQYLHHEGLPVLGVWGFFPERFSSETAHALIDFFKAEGPYQVTLIGGCNWPWRNESDPQWARALRRFDVLSPWNVGHVHREAGKLYADTGRWAGDREEAQRHGMGYMPVVFPGFSWDNLKHQPAGTTDIPRLGGEFYWRQFETAGELQIEMVKVAMFDEVDEATAIFKVSDTPPTQAHFLGLEGLPSDTYLRLTGKGSRLIRGE
;
A
#
# COMPACT_ATOMS: atom_id res chain seq x y z
N MET A 1 40.31 9.29 -17.12
CA MET A 1 39.37 9.42 -15.98
C MET A 1 38.03 8.83 -16.42
N ASN A 2 37.83 7.55 -16.15
CA ASN A 2 36.65 6.79 -16.59
C ASN A 2 35.48 7.08 -15.65
N ARG A 3 34.41 7.69 -16.17
CA ARG A 3 33.09 7.72 -15.53
C ARG A 3 32.46 6.34 -15.70
N ARG A 4 32.31 5.58 -14.61
CA ARG A 4 31.39 4.44 -14.54
C ARG A 4 30.10 4.98 -13.92
N THR A 5 29.08 5.18 -14.74
CA THR A 5 27.69 5.22 -14.32
C THR A 5 27.31 3.78 -13.96
N THR A 6 27.08 3.52 -12.68
CA THR A 6 26.55 2.24 -12.20
C THR A 6 25.05 2.23 -12.53
N ASP A 7 24.66 1.62 -13.65
CA ASP A 7 23.27 1.29 -13.94
C ASP A 7 22.84 0.17 -12.98
N VAL A 8 22.14 0.54 -11.90
CA VAL A 8 21.38 -0.43 -11.10
C VAL A 8 20.10 -0.72 -11.88
N ARG A 9 20.08 -1.79 -12.67
CA ARG A 9 18.83 -2.30 -13.25
C ARG A 9 17.95 -2.80 -12.11
N LEU A 10 16.94 -2.01 -11.72
CA LEU A 10 15.91 -2.45 -10.79
C LEU A 10 15.08 -3.55 -11.44
N PHE A 11 15.27 -4.78 -10.98
CA PHE A 11 14.27 -5.83 -11.13
C PHE A 11 13.44 -5.86 -9.85
N CYS A 12 12.26 -5.25 -9.89
CA CYS A 12 11.22 -5.52 -8.92
C CYS A 12 10.78 -6.98 -9.15
N VAL A 13 11.22 -7.88 -8.27
CA VAL A 13 11.00 -9.33 -8.37
C VAL A 13 9.82 -9.67 -7.48
N SER A 14 8.63 -9.79 -8.06
CA SER A 14 7.53 -10.50 -7.40
C SER A 14 7.90 -11.99 -7.33
N LEU A 15 8.01 -12.53 -6.11
CA LEU A 15 8.27 -13.94 -5.86
C LEU A 15 7.05 -14.78 -6.27
N SER A 16 7.15 -15.47 -7.42
CA SER A 16 6.23 -16.55 -7.76
C SER A 16 6.62 -17.81 -6.97
N VAL A 17 5.89 -18.10 -5.89
CA VAL A 17 6.08 -19.33 -5.09
C VAL A 17 5.57 -20.52 -5.91
N ARG A 18 6.48 -21.27 -6.54
CA ARG A 18 6.16 -22.58 -7.12
C ARG A 18 5.82 -23.56 -5.99
N ALA A 19 4.55 -23.95 -5.90
CA ALA A 19 4.13 -25.07 -5.07
C ALA A 19 4.47 -26.39 -5.78
N SER A 20 5.49 -27.11 -5.31
CA SER A 20 5.75 -28.49 -5.73
C SER A 20 4.78 -29.42 -4.99
N VAL A 21 3.85 -30.01 -5.73
CA VAL A 21 2.99 -31.08 -5.24
C VAL A 21 3.81 -32.37 -5.18
N VAL A 22 4.16 -32.81 -3.97
CA VAL A 22 4.64 -34.17 -3.72
C VAL A 22 3.43 -34.97 -3.22
N SER A 23 3.04 -35.96 -4.03
CA SER A 23 2.08 -36.98 -3.67
C SER A 23 2.74 -37.99 -2.73
N ASP A 24 2.17 -38.23 -1.57
CA ASP A 24 2.40 -39.48 -0.83
C ASP A 24 1.08 -40.00 -0.25
N ARG A 25 0.76 -41.24 -0.62
CA ARG A 25 -0.31 -42.05 -0.02
C ARG A 25 0.22 -42.71 1.26
N PRO A 26 -0.63 -42.95 2.28
CA PRO A 26 -0.22 -43.50 3.56
C PRO A 26 -0.30 -45.05 3.58
N PRO A 27 0.34 -45.73 4.54
CA PRO A 27 -0.07 -47.06 4.95
C PRO A 27 -0.97 -47.03 6.21
N HIS A 28 -1.91 -47.98 6.21
CA HIS A 28 -2.90 -48.31 7.23
C HIS A 28 -2.34 -49.04 8.46
N GLY A 29 -3.12 -49.02 9.55
CA GLY A 29 -3.13 -50.00 10.67
C GLY A 29 -3.24 -49.31 12.04
N ASP A 30 -4.45 -49.14 12.60
CA ASP A 30 -5.13 -50.00 13.62
C ASP A 30 -4.42 -50.01 15.00
N ALA A 31 -5.04 -49.97 16.19
CA ALA A 31 -6.41 -49.81 16.68
C ALA A 31 -6.37 -49.66 18.23
N HIS A 32 -7.49 -49.19 18.84
CA HIS A 32 -7.87 -49.26 20.27
C HIS A 32 -7.07 -48.38 21.28
N ASN A 33 -7.65 -47.70 22.30
CA ASN A 33 -8.75 -48.07 23.17
C ASN A 33 -9.27 -46.87 24.03
N ARG A 34 -10.60 -46.80 24.20
CA ARG A 34 -11.42 -46.37 25.37
C ARG A 34 -11.08 -45.14 26.25
N ALA A 35 -11.97 -44.16 26.14
CA ALA A 35 -12.82 -43.52 27.17
C ALA A 35 -12.40 -43.47 28.66
N ARG A 36 -12.50 -42.27 29.26
CA ARG A 36 -13.22 -42.04 30.53
C ARG A 36 -13.50 -40.55 30.79
N CYS A 37 -14.80 -40.24 30.95
CA CYS A 37 -15.33 -39.02 31.56
C CYS A 37 -15.34 -39.14 33.09
N LEU A 38 -14.98 -38.07 33.80
CA LEU A 38 -15.39 -37.67 35.16
C LEU A 38 -15.10 -36.14 35.19
N GLY A 39 -15.98 -35.19 35.51
CA GLY A 39 -17.19 -35.22 36.33
C GLY A 39 -16.84 -34.81 37.77
N ALA A 40 -16.82 -33.51 38.09
CA ALA A 40 -17.10 -32.99 39.43
C ALA A 40 -17.22 -31.45 39.43
N SER A 41 -18.40 -30.98 39.81
CA SER A 41 -18.76 -29.62 40.20
C SER A 41 -18.41 -29.34 41.67
N TRP A 42 -18.62 -28.07 42.07
CA TRP A 42 -19.14 -27.54 43.34
C TRP A 42 -18.25 -26.48 43.99
N GLY A 43 -18.86 -25.34 44.33
CA GLY A 43 -18.41 -24.48 45.42
C GLY A 43 -18.46 -22.97 45.14
N THR A 44 -19.66 -22.39 45.06
CA THR A 44 -19.87 -20.99 45.45
C THR A 44 -19.87 -20.88 46.98
N PRO A 45 -19.48 -19.72 47.52
CA PRO A 45 -20.12 -19.22 48.72
C PRO A 45 -20.71 -17.82 48.49
N THR A 46 -21.89 -17.62 49.06
CA THR A 46 -22.56 -16.32 49.15
C THR A 46 -22.66 -15.90 50.62
N LEU A 47 -22.74 -14.58 50.79
CA LEU A 47 -23.50 -13.81 51.79
C LEU A 47 -22.96 -13.68 53.23
N ASN A 48 -22.77 -12.41 53.62
CA ASN A 48 -23.37 -11.69 54.78
C ASN A 48 -22.37 -10.66 55.33
N SER A 49 -22.70 -9.48 55.88
CA SER A 49 -23.90 -8.65 56.04
C SER A 49 -23.50 -7.36 56.81
N PHE A 50 -24.40 -6.36 56.83
CA PHE A 50 -24.49 -5.18 57.72
C PHE A 50 -23.54 -3.99 57.45
N SER A 51 -23.91 -2.71 57.58
CA SER A 51 -25.14 -1.88 57.50
C SER A 51 -24.72 -0.41 57.84
N PRO A 52 -25.58 0.61 57.65
CA PRO A 52 -25.23 2.01 57.36
C PRO A 52 -25.38 2.98 58.58
N LEU A 53 -25.10 4.29 58.42
CA LEU A 53 -25.96 5.41 58.86
C LEU A 53 -25.33 6.84 58.73
N MET A 54 -26.18 7.75 58.22
CA MET A 54 -26.34 9.19 58.55
C MET A 54 -25.19 10.18 58.26
N GLN A 55 -25.39 11.43 57.82
CA GLN A 55 -26.54 12.34 57.96
C GLN A 55 -26.41 13.53 56.98
N ALA A 56 -27.55 14.11 56.60
CA ALA A 56 -27.67 15.25 55.70
C ALA A 56 -27.75 16.60 56.45
N GLY A 57 -27.18 17.64 55.81
CA GLY A 57 -27.72 19.02 55.74
C GLY A 57 -27.44 20.01 56.88
N PHE A 58 -26.77 21.14 56.58
CA PHE A 58 -27.40 22.45 56.30
C PHE A 58 -26.37 23.60 56.19
N ALA A 59 -26.55 24.49 55.19
CA ALA A 59 -26.29 25.95 55.16
C ALA A 59 -24.88 26.53 55.49
N LEU A 60 -24.37 27.64 54.94
CA LEU A 60 -24.69 28.59 53.86
C LEU A 60 -23.50 29.60 53.87
N LEU A 61 -23.04 30.06 52.70
CA LEU A 61 -22.30 31.33 52.45
C LEU A 61 -20.94 31.63 53.14
N LEU A 62 -19.86 31.25 52.45
CA LEU A 62 -18.68 32.10 52.15
C LEU A 62 -18.31 31.77 50.69
N GLY A 63 -18.09 32.68 49.74
CA GLY A 63 -17.46 33.99 49.84
C GLY A 63 -16.19 34.00 49.00
N ILE A 64 -16.34 34.01 47.66
CA ILE A 64 -15.48 34.70 46.68
C ILE A 64 -14.07 34.11 46.35
N VAL A 65 -13.86 33.93 45.03
CA VAL A 65 -12.66 33.58 44.23
C VAL A 65 -12.14 32.13 44.29
N CYS A 66 -12.66 31.30 43.39
CA CYS A 66 -11.86 30.28 42.70
C CYS A 66 -12.04 30.49 41.19
N SER A 67 -11.04 31.09 40.56
CA SER A 67 -10.92 31.10 39.10
C SER A 67 -10.79 29.66 38.62
N VAL A 68 -11.88 29.10 38.10
CA VAL A 68 -11.84 27.85 37.36
C VAL A 68 -11.26 28.18 35.98
N CYS A 69 -9.93 28.11 35.86
CA CYS A 69 -9.30 27.83 34.59
C CYS A 69 -9.63 26.38 34.22
N GLY A 70 -10.86 26.15 33.76
CA GLY A 70 -11.18 24.93 33.02
C GLY A 70 -10.44 25.00 31.69
N PRO A 71 -9.78 23.92 31.23
CA PRO A 71 -9.27 23.89 29.87
C PRO A 71 -10.49 24.00 28.96
N VAL A 72 -10.63 25.15 28.30
CA VAL A 72 -11.52 25.26 27.16
C VAL A 72 -10.87 24.44 26.06
N HIS A 73 -11.14 23.14 26.03
CA HIS A 73 -10.99 22.36 24.82
C HIS A 73 -11.97 22.95 23.82
N HIS A 74 -11.54 23.98 23.08
CA HIS A 74 -12.04 24.18 21.74
C HIS A 74 -11.64 22.92 20.99
N ALA A 75 -12.52 21.93 21.00
CA ALA A 75 -12.58 20.98 19.92
C ALA A 75 -12.87 21.85 18.69
N TYR A 76 -11.80 22.26 18.00
CA TYR A 76 -11.93 22.55 16.59
C TYR A 76 -12.49 21.27 16.00
N ALA A 77 -13.80 21.25 15.74
CA ALA A 77 -14.35 20.31 14.79
C ALA A 77 -13.56 20.62 13.52
N ALA A 78 -12.60 19.76 13.18
CA ALA A 78 -11.92 19.86 11.91
C ALA A 78 -13.02 19.88 10.85
N ASP A 79 -12.97 20.84 9.93
CA ASP A 79 -13.90 20.86 8.81
C ASP A 79 -13.92 19.45 8.19
N PRO A 80 -15.11 18.90 7.88
CA PRO A 80 -15.19 17.57 7.32
C PRO A 80 -14.33 17.54 6.05
N VAL A 81 -13.29 16.72 6.05
CA VAL A 81 -12.43 16.52 4.86
C VAL A 81 -13.34 16.18 3.67
N PRO A 82 -13.35 16.99 2.61
CA PRO A 82 -14.30 16.85 1.54
C PRO A 82 -14.12 15.51 0.81
N THR A 83 -15.23 15.02 0.26
CA THR A 83 -15.19 13.91 -0.69
C THR A 83 -14.39 14.33 -1.91
N ILE A 84 -13.49 13.46 -2.35
CA ILE A 84 -12.65 13.70 -3.52
C ILE A 84 -13.48 13.49 -4.78
N ASP A 85 -13.33 14.42 -5.73
CA ASP A 85 -13.99 14.32 -7.04
C ASP A 85 -13.51 13.08 -7.79
N ALA A 86 -14.42 12.13 -8.02
CA ALA A 86 -14.16 10.87 -8.71
C ALA A 86 -14.27 10.97 -10.24
N THR A 87 -14.53 12.15 -10.81
CA THR A 87 -14.81 12.31 -12.26
C THR A 87 -13.59 12.65 -13.11
N THR A 88 -12.44 12.91 -12.49
CA THR A 88 -11.21 13.27 -13.20
C THR A 88 -9.97 12.72 -12.51
N LEU A 89 -8.88 12.48 -13.25
CA LEU A 89 -7.54 12.25 -12.69
C LEU A 89 -6.81 13.55 -12.35
N HIS A 90 -7.19 14.68 -12.96
CA HIS A 90 -6.49 15.95 -12.78
C HIS A 90 -6.46 16.40 -11.32
N HIS A 91 -5.33 16.98 -10.94
CA HIS A 91 -5.02 17.51 -9.62
C HIS A 91 -5.14 16.48 -8.50
N LYS A 92 -4.58 15.27 -8.71
CA LYS A 92 -4.61 14.19 -7.74
C LYS A 92 -3.25 13.58 -7.46
N VAL A 93 -3.04 13.23 -6.20
CA VAL A 93 -1.98 12.36 -5.72
C VAL A 93 -2.61 11.04 -5.28
N LEU A 94 -2.35 9.98 -6.05
CA LEU A 94 -2.82 8.64 -5.73
C LEU A 94 -1.66 7.79 -5.22
N CYS A 95 -1.86 7.02 -4.16
CA CYS A 95 -0.86 6.05 -3.72
C CYS A 95 -1.09 4.68 -4.34
N GLY A 96 -0.02 3.98 -4.73
CA GLY A 96 -0.11 2.54 -4.96
C GLY A 96 -0.41 1.83 -3.64
N TYR A 97 -1.39 0.94 -3.63
CA TYR A 97 -1.84 0.20 -2.45
C TYR A 97 -1.83 -1.31 -2.74
N GLN A 98 -0.93 -2.07 -2.10
CA GLN A 98 -0.72 -3.48 -2.44
C GLN A 98 -1.66 -4.40 -1.68
N GLY A 99 -1.80 -4.17 -0.38
CA GLY A 99 -2.64 -4.95 0.51
C GLY A 99 -2.33 -6.46 0.46
N TRP A 100 -1.06 -6.85 0.36
CA TRP A 100 -0.64 -8.24 0.17
C TRP A 100 -0.15 -8.96 1.43
N PHE A 101 -0.06 -8.25 2.55
CA PHE A 101 0.42 -8.78 3.83
C PHE A 101 -0.63 -9.67 4.49
N ARG A 102 -0.26 -10.89 4.91
CA ARG A 102 -1.16 -11.88 5.55
C ARG A 102 -0.56 -12.48 6.80
N CYS A 103 -1.40 -12.83 7.76
CA CYS A 103 -1.03 -13.47 9.03
C CYS A 103 -1.70 -14.85 9.19
N PRO A 104 -1.14 -15.79 9.97
CA PRO A 104 -1.67 -17.16 10.12
C PRO A 104 -3.12 -17.31 10.54
N ASP A 105 -3.62 -16.39 11.38
CA ASP A 105 -4.99 -16.42 11.92
C ASP A 105 -5.89 -15.36 11.27
N ASP A 106 -5.50 -14.85 10.11
CA ASP A 106 -6.31 -13.88 9.38
C ASP A 106 -7.43 -14.55 8.56
N PRO A 107 -8.42 -13.78 8.07
CA PRO A 107 -9.53 -14.32 7.29
C PRO A 107 -9.15 -15.02 5.96
N SER A 108 -7.90 -14.89 5.50
CA SER A 108 -7.41 -15.55 4.29
C SER A 108 -6.87 -16.95 4.55
N GLY A 109 -6.44 -17.25 5.79
CA GLY A 109 -5.86 -18.54 6.17
C GLY A 109 -4.59 -18.92 5.40
N ARG A 110 -3.84 -17.94 4.85
CA ARG A 110 -2.68 -18.19 3.97
C ARG A 110 -1.34 -18.30 4.71
N GLY A 111 -1.34 -18.14 6.03
CA GLY A 111 -0.09 -18.05 6.79
C GLY A 111 0.55 -16.67 6.68
N TRP A 112 1.84 -16.59 7.00
CA TRP A 112 2.64 -15.41 6.74
C TRP A 112 2.87 -15.23 5.24
N VAL A 113 2.40 -14.12 4.68
CA VAL A 113 2.65 -13.72 3.30
C VAL A 113 3.17 -12.29 3.28
N HIS A 114 4.26 -12.05 2.54
CA HIS A 114 5.02 -10.78 2.47
C HIS A 114 5.67 -10.29 3.78
N TRP A 115 5.29 -10.85 4.94
CA TRP A 115 6.03 -10.69 6.20
C TRP A 115 7.22 -11.64 6.33
N SER A 116 7.09 -12.83 5.75
CA SER A 116 8.04 -13.95 5.86
C SER A 116 8.11 -14.73 4.55
N ARG A 117 9.28 -15.31 4.27
CA ARG A 117 9.47 -16.30 3.21
C ARG A 117 8.86 -17.66 3.55
N ASP A 118 8.63 -17.92 4.83
CA ASP A 118 8.01 -19.13 5.31
C ASP A 118 6.58 -18.84 5.74
N ARG A 119 5.61 -19.50 5.12
CA ARG A 119 4.19 -19.32 5.45
C ARG A 119 3.84 -19.75 6.87
N LYS A 120 4.61 -20.65 7.48
CA LYS A 120 4.27 -21.26 8.78
C LYS A 120 4.88 -20.53 9.95
N GLN A 121 5.92 -19.73 9.74
CA GLN A 121 6.66 -19.08 10.82
C GLN A 121 7.23 -17.74 10.38
N ILE A 122 7.38 -16.84 11.33
CA ILE A 122 8.14 -15.61 11.19
C ILE A 122 9.30 -15.64 12.19
N THR A 123 10.49 -15.38 11.68
CA THR A 123 11.77 -15.36 12.40
C THR A 123 12.66 -14.30 11.77
N PRO A 124 13.70 -13.80 12.46
CA PRO A 124 14.63 -12.84 11.89
C PRO A 124 15.24 -13.27 10.55
N GLN A 125 15.46 -14.57 10.32
CA GLN A 125 16.05 -15.09 9.08
C GLN A 125 15.03 -15.24 7.95
N SER A 126 13.75 -15.43 8.29
CA SER A 126 12.68 -15.59 7.29
C SER A 126 12.07 -14.26 6.86
N LEU A 127 12.30 -13.19 7.63
CA LEU A 127 11.68 -11.88 7.49
C LEU A 127 12.04 -11.22 6.14
N THR A 128 11.05 -10.58 5.53
CA THR A 128 11.16 -9.94 4.21
C THR A 128 10.99 -8.43 4.24
N ILE A 129 10.69 -7.84 5.39
CA ILE A 129 10.35 -6.41 5.50
C ILE A 129 11.54 -5.55 5.91
N GLU A 130 11.61 -4.33 5.42
CA GLU A 130 12.61 -3.33 5.85
C GLU A 130 12.10 -2.47 6.99
N MET A 131 10.79 -2.23 7.06
CA MET A 131 10.18 -1.31 8.02
C MET A 131 9.12 -2.02 8.85
N TRP A 132 9.11 -1.78 10.17
CA TRP A 132 8.08 -2.33 11.05
C TRP A 132 6.91 -1.35 11.15
N PRO A 133 5.65 -1.75 10.88
CA PRO A 133 4.50 -0.86 11.01
C PRO A 133 4.31 -0.31 12.43
N ASP A 134 3.81 0.91 12.55
CA ASP A 134 3.43 1.49 13.84
C ASP A 134 2.06 0.96 14.28
N MET A 135 2.09 -0.02 15.18
CA MET A 135 0.89 -0.72 15.64
C MET A 135 0.10 0.02 16.74
N ARG A 136 0.47 1.26 17.12
CA ARG A 136 -0.13 1.96 18.27
C ARG A 136 -1.61 2.31 18.07
N GLU A 137 -2.00 2.68 16.86
CA GLU A 137 -3.39 3.07 16.55
C GLU A 137 -4.29 1.90 16.17
N TYR A 138 -3.72 0.73 15.88
CA TYR A 138 -4.47 -0.48 15.56
C TYR A 138 -5.16 -1.04 16.80
N THR A 139 -6.43 -1.41 16.66
CA THR A 139 -7.20 -2.08 17.70
C THR A 139 -6.74 -3.53 17.87
N SER A 140 -7.15 -4.17 18.96
CA SER A 140 -6.85 -5.59 19.19
C SER A 140 -7.42 -6.50 18.10
N GLY A 141 -8.48 -6.08 17.41
CA GLY A 141 -9.07 -6.83 16.29
C GLY A 141 -8.25 -6.78 15.00
N GLU A 142 -7.25 -5.91 14.92
CA GLU A 142 -6.38 -5.72 13.75
C GLU A 142 -4.98 -6.33 13.95
N LYS A 143 -4.66 -6.71 15.19
CA LYS A 143 -3.31 -7.10 15.62
C LYS A 143 -3.16 -8.62 15.64
N TYR A 144 -2.09 -9.07 15.01
CA TYR A 144 -1.66 -10.46 14.97
C TYR A 144 -0.29 -10.58 15.65
N PRO A 145 -0.11 -11.50 16.60
CA PRO A 145 1.19 -11.70 17.24
C PRO A 145 2.27 -12.04 16.21
N ALA A 146 3.46 -11.50 16.38
CA ALA A 146 4.66 -11.85 15.61
C ALA A 146 5.66 -12.59 16.52
N PRO A 147 5.53 -13.93 16.68
CA PRO A 147 6.36 -14.70 17.60
C PRO A 147 7.85 -14.50 17.33
N GLY A 148 8.64 -14.42 18.40
CA GLY A 148 10.09 -14.22 18.30
C GLY A 148 10.54 -12.76 18.16
N PHE A 149 9.60 -11.82 18.06
CA PHE A 149 9.87 -10.39 18.03
C PHE A 149 9.31 -9.70 19.27
N THR A 150 10.09 -8.79 19.85
CA THR A 150 9.70 -7.98 21.01
C THR A 150 10.21 -6.56 20.82
N TYR A 151 9.41 -5.58 21.20
CA TYR A 151 9.83 -4.19 21.25
C TYR A 151 10.95 -3.99 22.29
N PRO A 152 11.71 -2.88 22.21
CA PRO A 152 12.78 -2.58 23.17
C PRO A 152 12.33 -2.54 24.65
N ASP A 153 11.05 -2.25 24.89
CA ASP A 153 10.44 -2.23 26.23
C ASP A 153 9.98 -3.63 26.72
N GLY A 154 10.26 -4.68 25.95
CA GLY A 154 9.94 -6.06 26.27
C GLY A 154 8.52 -6.50 25.90
N ARG A 155 7.66 -5.60 25.39
CA ARG A 155 6.33 -5.99 24.93
C ARG A 155 6.42 -6.92 23.70
N PRO A 156 5.56 -7.95 23.59
CA PRO A 156 5.44 -8.76 22.38
C PRO A 156 5.16 -7.87 21.16
N ALA A 157 5.81 -8.18 20.04
CA ALA A 157 5.55 -7.47 18.80
C ALA A 157 4.34 -8.06 18.05
N GLU A 158 3.70 -7.21 17.27
CA GLU A 158 2.47 -7.51 16.53
C GLU A 158 2.59 -6.92 15.12
N LEU A 159 1.84 -7.49 14.18
CA LEU A 159 1.70 -7.04 12.79
C LEU A 159 0.22 -7.00 12.41
N PHE A 160 -0.11 -6.35 11.31
CA PHE A 160 -1.47 -6.38 10.74
C PHE A 160 -1.59 -7.41 9.60
N SER A 161 -2.82 -7.72 9.23
CA SER A 161 -3.13 -8.38 7.94
C SER A 161 -3.99 -7.46 7.08
N SER A 162 -3.65 -7.34 5.79
CA SER A 162 -4.47 -6.62 4.82
C SER A 162 -5.72 -7.41 4.41
N ALA A 163 -5.84 -8.70 4.80
CA ALA A 163 -7.09 -9.45 4.64
C ALA A 163 -8.15 -9.08 5.69
N ASN A 164 -7.77 -8.29 6.71
CA ASN A 164 -8.68 -7.80 7.72
C ASN A 164 -9.29 -6.45 7.27
N PRO A 165 -10.62 -6.31 7.18
CA PRO A 165 -11.26 -5.06 6.76
C PRO A 165 -10.87 -3.88 7.65
N LEU A 166 -10.77 -4.07 8.97
CA LEU A 166 -10.45 -2.99 9.91
C LEU A 166 -9.09 -2.34 9.62
N THR A 167 -8.10 -3.14 9.18
CA THR A 167 -6.80 -2.65 8.71
C THR A 167 -6.96 -1.72 7.51
N VAL A 168 -7.76 -2.13 6.53
CA VAL A 168 -7.96 -1.38 5.29
C VAL A 168 -8.75 -0.10 5.57
N ASP A 169 -9.79 -0.18 6.41
CA ASP A 169 -10.56 0.98 6.86
C ASP A 169 -9.64 2.01 7.53
N ARG A 170 -8.76 1.58 8.44
CA ARG A 170 -7.74 2.45 9.06
C ARG A 170 -6.83 3.12 8.06
N HIS A 171 -6.37 2.39 7.05
CA HIS A 171 -5.50 2.94 6.03
C HIS A 171 -6.17 4.06 5.24
N PHE A 172 -7.44 3.89 4.85
CA PHE A 172 -8.22 4.92 4.17
C PHE A 172 -8.64 6.07 5.11
N ASP A 173 -8.83 5.81 6.40
CA ASP A 173 -9.01 6.85 7.41
C ASP A 173 -7.75 7.71 7.57
N TRP A 174 -6.56 7.12 7.47
CA TRP A 174 -5.33 7.92 7.38
C TRP A 174 -5.28 8.71 6.08
N MET A 175 -5.62 8.11 4.93
CA MET A 175 -5.68 8.88 3.68
C MET A 175 -6.62 10.09 3.79
N ARG A 176 -7.79 9.92 4.43
CA ARG A 176 -8.68 11.03 4.81
C ARG A 176 -7.96 12.08 5.65
N GLN A 177 -7.44 11.64 6.80
CA GLN A 177 -6.91 12.51 7.84
C GLN A 177 -5.77 13.39 7.32
N TYR A 178 -4.98 12.86 6.39
CA TYR A 178 -3.84 13.54 5.81
C TYR A 178 -4.11 14.07 4.39
N GLU A 179 -5.37 14.12 3.96
CA GLU A 179 -5.82 14.70 2.68
C GLU A 179 -5.14 14.10 1.43
N ILE A 180 -4.89 12.79 1.49
CA ILE A 180 -4.44 11.98 0.35
C ILE A 180 -5.68 11.61 -0.46
N ASP A 181 -5.63 11.86 -1.78
CA ASP A 181 -6.83 11.82 -2.63
C ASP A 181 -7.42 10.39 -2.76
N GLY A 182 -6.57 9.38 -2.77
CA GLY A 182 -7.01 8.01 -2.98
C GLY A 182 -5.91 7.03 -3.34
N ALA A 183 -6.31 5.87 -3.86
CA ALA A 183 -5.39 4.77 -4.12
C ALA A 183 -5.58 4.08 -5.48
N LEU A 184 -4.45 3.72 -6.11
CA LEU A 184 -4.39 2.70 -7.15
C LEU A 184 -4.23 1.34 -6.45
N VAL A 185 -5.33 0.60 -6.31
CA VAL A 185 -5.38 -0.67 -5.57
C VAL A 185 -4.85 -1.78 -6.46
N GLN A 186 -3.70 -2.33 -6.09
CA GLN A 186 -3.01 -3.30 -6.91
C GLN A 186 -3.72 -4.65 -6.93
N ARG A 187 -3.81 -5.21 -8.13
CA ARG A 187 -4.37 -6.52 -8.42
C ARG A 187 -3.33 -7.35 -9.17
N PHE A 188 -2.65 -8.23 -8.45
CA PHE A 188 -1.62 -9.09 -9.02
C PHE A 188 -2.23 -10.15 -9.92
N VAL A 189 -1.87 -10.13 -11.21
CA VAL A 189 -2.41 -11.07 -12.22
C VAL A 189 -2.07 -12.53 -11.88
N SER A 190 -0.95 -12.75 -11.18
CA SER A 190 -0.56 -14.07 -10.68
C SER A 190 -1.52 -14.66 -9.64
N GLY A 191 -2.26 -13.80 -8.94
CA GLY A 191 -3.26 -14.18 -7.94
C GLY A 191 -4.70 -14.23 -8.45
N THR A 192 -4.97 -13.80 -9.69
CA THR A 192 -6.33 -13.82 -10.26
C THR A 192 -6.83 -15.26 -10.42
N GLY A 193 -8.16 -15.43 -10.34
CA GLY A 193 -8.80 -16.75 -10.36
C GLY A 193 -8.85 -17.47 -9.01
N HIS A 194 -8.11 -17.01 -7.98
CA HIS A 194 -8.33 -17.49 -6.62
C HIS A 194 -9.64 -16.91 -6.06
N PRO A 195 -10.51 -17.70 -5.40
CA PRO A 195 -11.81 -17.22 -4.89
C PRO A 195 -11.68 -16.01 -3.95
N ASP A 196 -10.57 -15.93 -3.22
CA ASP A 196 -10.29 -14.86 -2.27
C ASP A 196 -9.53 -13.66 -2.87
N SER A 197 -9.20 -13.69 -4.16
CA SER A 197 -8.33 -12.70 -4.81
C SER A 197 -8.91 -11.28 -4.82
N THR A 198 -10.22 -11.11 -4.64
CA THR A 198 -10.90 -9.81 -4.63
C THR A 198 -11.17 -9.27 -3.22
N ARG A 199 -10.81 -10.00 -2.15
CA ARG A 199 -11.11 -9.61 -0.76
C ARG A 199 -10.65 -8.19 -0.45
N VAL A 200 -9.36 -7.91 -0.67
CA VAL A 200 -8.77 -6.61 -0.35
C VAL A 200 -9.35 -5.50 -1.22
N LEU A 201 -9.63 -5.79 -2.50
CA LEU A 201 -10.28 -4.84 -3.40
C LEU A 201 -11.68 -4.46 -2.89
N ARG A 202 -12.47 -5.43 -2.37
CA ARG A 202 -13.78 -5.13 -1.76
C ARG A 202 -13.64 -4.26 -0.51
N HIS A 203 -12.66 -4.55 0.35
CA HIS A 203 -12.40 -3.72 1.53
C HIS A 203 -12.00 -2.30 1.13
N ALA A 204 -11.09 -2.16 0.17
CA ALA A 204 -10.65 -0.85 -0.33
C ALA A 204 -11.81 -0.07 -0.96
N ALA A 205 -12.67 -0.71 -1.77
CA ALA A 205 -13.83 -0.07 -2.37
C ALA A 205 -14.85 0.43 -1.32
N ALA A 206 -15.08 -0.36 -0.25
CA ALA A 206 -15.95 0.03 0.85
C ALA A 206 -15.35 1.18 1.67
N ALA A 207 -14.06 1.09 2.02
CA ALA A 207 -13.35 2.11 2.77
C ALA A 207 -13.22 3.42 1.98
N ALA A 208 -12.94 3.34 0.67
CA ALA A 208 -12.96 4.48 -0.24
C ALA A 208 -14.31 5.20 -0.20
N GLN A 209 -15.42 4.46 -0.28
CA GLN A 209 -16.77 5.02 -0.21
C GLN A 209 -17.10 5.68 1.14
N GLU A 210 -16.81 5.01 2.26
CA GLU A 210 -17.08 5.54 3.61
C GLU A 210 -16.27 6.81 3.87
N THR A 211 -15.02 6.80 3.43
CA THR A 211 -14.15 7.92 3.65
C THR A 211 -14.52 9.04 2.65
N GLY A 212 -14.74 8.73 1.37
CA GLY A 212 -14.83 9.71 0.28
C GLY A 212 -13.48 9.95 -0.38
N ARG A 213 -12.62 8.93 -0.38
CA ARG A 213 -11.37 8.84 -1.13
C ARG A 213 -11.64 8.09 -2.42
N VAL A 214 -10.96 8.45 -3.49
CA VAL A 214 -11.12 7.74 -4.77
C VAL A 214 -10.29 6.46 -4.79
N PHE A 215 -10.69 5.51 -5.63
CA PHE A 215 -9.84 4.36 -5.94
C PHE A 215 -9.98 3.93 -7.39
N ALA A 216 -8.94 3.29 -7.92
CA ALA A 216 -9.01 2.56 -9.18
C ALA A 216 -8.23 1.25 -9.06
N VAL A 217 -8.56 0.27 -9.90
CA VAL A 217 -7.77 -0.97 -9.99
C VAL A 217 -6.47 -0.69 -10.73
N GLU A 218 -5.36 -1.25 -10.26
CA GLU A 218 -4.10 -1.32 -10.99
C GLU A 218 -3.64 -2.78 -11.13
N TYR A 219 -3.60 -3.34 -12.34
CA TYR A 219 -3.04 -4.66 -12.55
C TYR A 219 -1.52 -4.64 -12.44
N ASP A 220 -0.96 -5.64 -11.74
CA ASP A 220 0.48 -5.95 -11.77
C ASP A 220 0.69 -7.25 -12.55
N MET A 221 1.42 -7.16 -13.66
CA MET A 221 1.65 -8.28 -14.58
C MET A 221 2.80 -9.22 -14.16
N SER A 222 3.45 -8.98 -13.01
CA SER A 222 4.63 -9.72 -12.59
C SER A 222 4.33 -11.19 -12.28
N GLY A 223 5.28 -12.04 -12.66
CA GLY A 223 5.22 -13.48 -12.35
C GLY A 223 4.20 -14.26 -13.17
N VAL A 224 3.67 -13.69 -14.27
CA VAL A 224 2.72 -14.34 -15.16
C VAL A 224 3.36 -14.59 -16.53
N PRO A 225 3.29 -15.82 -17.06
CA PRO A 225 3.73 -16.12 -18.43
C PRO A 225 2.95 -15.32 -19.48
N GLU A 226 3.63 -14.90 -20.54
CA GLU A 226 3.05 -14.08 -21.62
C GLU A 226 1.79 -14.71 -22.23
N ASP A 227 1.82 -16.02 -22.51
CA ASP A 227 0.72 -16.76 -23.11
C ASP A 227 -0.57 -16.80 -22.26
N GLN A 228 -0.48 -16.35 -21.00
CA GLN A 228 -1.61 -16.26 -20.07
C GLN A 228 -2.03 -14.82 -19.76
N LEU A 229 -1.18 -13.82 -20.03
CA LEU A 229 -1.41 -12.43 -19.60
C LEU A 229 -2.74 -11.88 -20.11
N LEU A 230 -2.96 -11.92 -21.42
CA LEU A 230 -4.15 -11.38 -22.05
C LEU A 230 -5.42 -12.05 -21.50
N THR A 231 -5.48 -13.39 -21.49
CA THR A 231 -6.65 -14.13 -21.03
C THR A 231 -6.94 -13.86 -19.56
N ARG A 232 -5.93 -13.85 -18.68
CA ARG A 232 -6.12 -13.63 -17.24
C ARG A 232 -6.62 -12.23 -16.94
N ILE A 233 -6.01 -11.21 -17.52
CA ILE A 233 -6.38 -9.81 -17.29
C ILE A 233 -7.80 -9.54 -17.84
N THR A 234 -8.07 -9.94 -19.08
CA THR A 234 -9.36 -9.66 -19.71
C THR A 234 -10.51 -10.41 -19.06
N THR A 235 -10.32 -11.67 -18.64
CA THR A 235 -11.34 -12.43 -17.91
C THR A 235 -11.64 -11.81 -16.56
N ASP A 236 -10.59 -11.41 -15.84
CA ASP A 236 -10.73 -10.82 -14.52
C ASP A 236 -11.39 -9.44 -14.59
N TRP A 237 -11.00 -8.57 -15.54
CA TRP A 237 -11.63 -7.26 -15.70
C TRP A 237 -13.12 -7.36 -16.02
N LYS A 238 -13.51 -8.30 -16.90
CA LYS A 238 -14.92 -8.60 -17.18
C LYS A 238 -15.67 -9.00 -15.91
N ALA A 239 -15.11 -9.89 -15.09
CA ALA A 239 -15.74 -10.28 -13.83
C ALA A 239 -15.86 -9.10 -12.84
N LEU A 240 -14.85 -8.22 -12.78
CA LEU A 240 -14.91 -7.02 -11.93
C LEU A 240 -16.01 -6.04 -12.39
N VAL A 241 -16.16 -5.83 -13.69
CA VAL A 241 -17.17 -4.94 -14.27
C VAL A 241 -18.56 -5.57 -14.20
N ASP A 242 -18.72 -6.82 -14.61
CA ASP A 242 -20.03 -7.45 -14.78
C ASP A 242 -20.61 -7.98 -13.47
N GLU A 243 -19.78 -8.63 -12.65
CA GLU A 243 -20.24 -9.33 -11.44
C GLU A 243 -20.07 -8.47 -10.19
N MET A 244 -18.89 -7.85 -10.01
CA MET A 244 -18.59 -7.03 -8.85
C MET A 244 -19.13 -5.59 -8.99
N LYS A 245 -19.49 -5.17 -10.21
CA LYS A 245 -19.95 -3.81 -10.51
C LYS A 245 -18.98 -2.75 -10.00
N ILE A 246 -17.67 -3.02 -10.08
CA ILE A 246 -16.67 -2.21 -9.38
C ILE A 246 -16.65 -0.76 -9.86
N THR A 247 -16.89 -0.55 -11.15
CA THR A 247 -16.93 0.76 -11.80
C THR A 247 -18.22 1.53 -11.50
N GLU A 248 -19.25 0.89 -10.95
CA GLU A 248 -20.49 1.55 -10.51
C GLU A 248 -20.35 2.12 -9.08
N ASN A 249 -19.25 1.84 -8.38
CA ASN A 249 -18.98 2.44 -7.08
C ASN A 249 -18.77 3.97 -7.25
N PRO A 250 -19.44 4.82 -6.47
CA PRO A 250 -19.37 6.28 -6.62
C PRO A 250 -17.98 6.89 -6.37
N GLN A 251 -17.08 6.14 -5.72
CA GLN A 251 -15.68 6.51 -5.52
C GLN A 251 -14.72 5.80 -6.46
N TYR A 252 -15.21 4.98 -7.39
CA TYR A 252 -14.38 4.47 -8.47
C TYR A 252 -13.98 5.63 -9.38
N LEU A 253 -12.69 5.82 -9.58
CA LEU A 253 -12.17 6.94 -10.33
C LEU A 253 -12.51 6.81 -11.81
N HIS A 254 -13.03 7.89 -12.37
CA HIS A 254 -13.28 8.09 -13.78
C HIS A 254 -12.44 9.26 -14.29
N HIS A 255 -12.18 9.26 -15.59
CA HIS A 255 -11.55 10.37 -16.28
C HIS A 255 -12.09 10.43 -17.70
N GLU A 256 -12.45 11.62 -18.18
CA GLU A 256 -13.06 11.80 -19.52
C GLU A 256 -14.29 10.91 -19.76
N GLY A 257 -15.04 10.60 -18.69
CA GLY A 257 -16.25 9.78 -18.74
C GLY A 257 -16.03 8.27 -18.76
N LEU A 258 -14.78 7.79 -18.70
CA LEU A 258 -14.45 6.36 -18.66
C LEU A 258 -13.88 5.95 -17.29
N PRO A 259 -14.10 4.71 -16.83
CA PRO A 259 -13.44 4.20 -15.62
C PRO A 259 -11.92 4.20 -15.81
N VAL A 260 -11.19 4.62 -14.78
CA VAL A 260 -9.73 4.56 -14.78
C VAL A 260 -9.27 3.14 -14.48
N LEU A 261 -8.27 2.67 -15.22
CA LEU A 261 -7.59 1.41 -14.95
C LEU A 261 -6.08 1.59 -15.11
N GLY A 262 -5.32 1.21 -14.08
CA GLY A 262 -3.88 1.08 -14.15
C GLY A 262 -3.44 -0.31 -14.62
N VAL A 263 -2.37 -0.35 -15.40
CA VAL A 263 -1.68 -1.61 -15.71
C VAL A 263 -0.18 -1.35 -15.63
N TRP A 264 0.45 -1.91 -14.59
CA TRP A 264 1.88 -1.82 -14.36
C TRP A 264 2.63 -3.02 -14.93
N GLY A 265 3.76 -2.73 -15.60
CA GLY A 265 4.71 -3.74 -16.06
C GLY A 265 4.85 -3.86 -17.56
N PHE A 266 4.52 -2.83 -18.34
CA PHE A 266 4.80 -2.75 -19.78
C PHE A 266 6.29 -2.59 -20.05
N PHE A 267 7.03 -3.67 -19.82
CA PHE A 267 8.49 -3.75 -19.98
C PHE A 267 8.80 -4.72 -21.12
N PRO A 268 9.56 -4.30 -22.16
CA PRO A 268 9.90 -5.15 -23.29
C PRO A 268 10.60 -6.46 -22.92
N GLU A 269 11.25 -6.51 -21.76
CA GLU A 269 11.92 -7.72 -21.27
C GLU A 269 10.93 -8.77 -20.72
N ARG A 270 9.66 -8.42 -20.51
CA ARG A 270 8.65 -9.31 -19.90
C ARG A 270 7.78 -10.05 -20.92
N PHE A 271 7.42 -9.40 -22.02
CA PHE A 271 6.54 -9.97 -23.05
C PHE A 271 6.72 -9.24 -24.40
N SER A 272 6.08 -9.72 -25.45
CA SER A 272 6.20 -9.14 -26.80
C SER A 272 5.42 -7.84 -26.97
N SER A 273 5.83 -7.04 -27.97
CA SER A 273 5.10 -5.82 -28.36
C SER A 273 3.68 -6.14 -28.86
N GLU A 274 3.48 -7.32 -29.43
CA GLU A 274 2.22 -7.84 -29.93
C GLU A 274 1.23 -8.04 -28.78
N THR A 275 1.69 -8.65 -27.67
CA THR A 275 0.89 -8.78 -26.45
C THR A 275 0.60 -7.41 -25.82
N ALA A 276 1.55 -6.47 -25.86
CA ALA A 276 1.33 -5.08 -25.41
C ALA A 276 0.21 -4.40 -26.20
N HIS A 277 0.26 -4.51 -27.52
CA HIS A 277 -0.77 -3.98 -28.40
C HIS A 277 -2.13 -4.62 -28.15
N ALA A 278 -2.20 -5.94 -28.02
CA ALA A 278 -3.45 -6.66 -27.78
C ALA A 278 -4.12 -6.30 -26.44
N LEU A 279 -3.33 -6.10 -25.38
CA LEU A 279 -3.83 -5.62 -24.09
C LEU A 279 -4.43 -4.21 -24.22
N ILE A 280 -3.70 -3.29 -24.88
CA ILE A 280 -4.18 -1.93 -25.10
C ILE A 280 -5.42 -1.91 -25.99
N ASP A 281 -5.47 -2.75 -27.03
CA ASP A 281 -6.62 -2.87 -27.93
C ASP A 281 -7.87 -3.26 -27.17
N PHE A 282 -7.78 -4.25 -26.27
CA PHE A 282 -8.92 -4.68 -25.46
C PHE A 282 -9.47 -3.55 -24.58
N PHE A 283 -8.60 -2.80 -23.92
CA PHE A 283 -8.99 -1.74 -22.98
C PHE A 283 -9.46 -0.46 -23.66
N LYS A 284 -9.03 -0.21 -24.91
CA LYS A 284 -9.45 0.95 -25.69
C LYS A 284 -10.63 0.67 -26.63
N ALA A 285 -11.00 -0.60 -26.82
CA ALA A 285 -12.15 -0.96 -27.65
C ALA A 285 -13.44 -0.39 -27.06
N GLU A 286 -14.25 0.26 -27.89
CA GLU A 286 -15.57 0.77 -27.49
C GLU A 286 -16.44 -0.37 -26.94
N GLY A 287 -17.05 -0.13 -25.79
CA GLY A 287 -17.91 -1.11 -25.13
C GLY A 287 -17.85 -1.05 -23.61
N PRO A 288 -18.47 -2.03 -22.93
CA PRO A 288 -18.63 -2.00 -21.47
C PRO A 288 -17.31 -2.16 -20.70
N TYR A 289 -16.24 -2.59 -21.35
CA TYR A 289 -14.93 -2.82 -20.73
C TYR A 289 -13.90 -1.73 -21.05
N GLN A 290 -14.31 -0.69 -21.79
CA GLN A 290 -13.46 0.43 -22.16
C GLN A 290 -13.04 1.21 -20.91
N VAL A 291 -11.80 1.70 -20.89
CA VAL A 291 -11.22 2.44 -19.76
C VAL A 291 -10.38 3.63 -20.22
N THR A 292 -10.18 4.59 -19.33
CA THR A 292 -8.99 5.45 -19.37
C THR A 292 -7.82 4.63 -18.85
N LEU A 293 -6.85 4.33 -19.72
CA LEU A 293 -5.77 3.41 -19.41
C LEU A 293 -4.51 4.16 -18.94
N ILE A 294 -4.13 3.92 -17.68
CA ILE A 294 -2.82 4.32 -17.13
C ILE A 294 -1.80 3.20 -17.43
N GLY A 295 -0.76 3.52 -18.21
CA GLY A 295 0.31 2.59 -18.55
C GLY A 295 1.55 2.76 -17.69
N GLY A 296 1.87 1.76 -16.86
CA GLY A 296 3.11 1.70 -16.08
C GLY A 296 4.25 1.04 -16.86
N CYS A 297 5.32 1.79 -17.14
CA CYS A 297 6.43 1.37 -18.00
C CYS A 297 7.82 1.70 -17.40
N ASN A 298 8.88 1.30 -18.10
CA ASN A 298 10.26 1.58 -17.69
C ASN A 298 10.52 3.10 -17.66
N TRP A 299 11.32 3.57 -16.70
CA TRP A 299 11.68 4.99 -16.58
C TRP A 299 12.21 5.64 -17.87
N PRO A 300 13.18 5.06 -18.60
CA PRO A 300 13.69 5.64 -19.84
C PRO A 300 12.81 5.33 -21.07
N TRP A 301 11.48 5.29 -20.95
CA TRP A 301 10.54 4.87 -22.01
C TRP A 301 10.71 5.60 -23.35
N ARG A 302 11.10 6.89 -23.34
CA ARG A 302 11.35 7.65 -24.58
C ARG A 302 12.51 7.11 -25.40
N ASN A 303 13.42 6.39 -24.76
CA ASN A 303 14.60 5.79 -25.38
C ASN A 303 14.33 4.37 -25.90
N GLU A 304 13.07 3.91 -25.90
CA GLU A 304 12.71 2.61 -26.45
C GLU A 304 13.12 2.50 -27.91
N SER A 305 13.93 1.48 -28.21
CA SER A 305 14.54 1.29 -29.52
C SER A 305 13.71 0.41 -30.45
N ASP A 306 12.89 -0.47 -29.90
CA ASP A 306 11.95 -1.26 -30.67
C ASP A 306 10.77 -0.35 -31.11
N PRO A 307 10.57 -0.16 -32.43
CA PRO A 307 9.51 0.74 -32.92
C PRO A 307 8.09 0.32 -32.52
N GLN A 308 7.81 -0.97 -32.37
CA GLN A 308 6.50 -1.45 -31.94
C GLN A 308 6.25 -1.18 -30.47
N TRP A 309 7.27 -1.38 -29.62
CA TRP A 309 7.18 -1.00 -28.22
C TRP A 309 7.07 0.51 -28.03
N ALA A 310 7.90 1.29 -28.73
CA ALA A 310 7.83 2.75 -28.71
C ALA A 310 6.44 3.25 -29.14
N ARG A 311 5.80 2.58 -30.10
CA ARG A 311 4.42 2.84 -30.50
C ARG A 311 3.44 2.46 -29.39
N ALA A 312 3.53 1.25 -28.82
CA ALA A 312 2.63 0.78 -27.76
C ALA A 312 2.60 1.75 -26.57
N LEU A 313 3.76 2.22 -26.11
CA LEU A 313 3.88 3.16 -24.99
C LEU A 313 3.25 4.54 -25.25
N ARG A 314 2.97 4.89 -26.51
CA ARG A 314 2.32 6.15 -26.92
C ARG A 314 0.81 6.00 -27.19
N ARG A 315 0.21 4.88 -26.78
CA ARG A 315 -1.23 4.61 -26.95
C ARG A 315 -2.03 4.73 -25.67
N PHE A 316 -1.38 4.90 -24.53
CA PHE A 316 -2.06 5.08 -23.25
C PHE A 316 -2.78 6.42 -23.19
N ASP A 317 -3.76 6.52 -22.31
CA ASP A 317 -4.42 7.81 -22.03
C ASP A 317 -3.60 8.59 -21.00
N VAL A 318 -2.96 7.88 -20.07
CA VAL A 318 -1.99 8.44 -19.12
C VAL A 318 -0.76 7.53 -19.03
N LEU A 319 0.43 8.12 -19.10
CA LEU A 319 1.68 7.38 -18.92
C LEU A 319 2.23 7.57 -17.51
N SER A 320 2.66 6.47 -16.88
CA SER A 320 3.24 6.47 -15.52
C SER A 320 4.57 5.68 -15.46
N PRO A 321 5.70 6.27 -15.89
CA PRO A 321 7.01 5.60 -15.84
C PRO A 321 7.46 5.35 -14.39
N TRP A 322 7.95 4.14 -14.11
CA TRP A 322 8.37 3.73 -12.77
C TRP A 322 9.71 4.34 -12.36
N ASN A 323 9.72 5.25 -11.39
CA ASN A 323 10.92 5.98 -10.97
C ASN A 323 11.68 5.36 -9.79
N VAL A 324 11.07 4.42 -9.05
CA VAL A 324 11.68 3.91 -7.80
C VAL A 324 13.08 3.36 -8.09
N GLY A 325 14.04 3.75 -7.24
CA GLY A 325 15.43 3.35 -7.35
C GLY A 325 16.27 4.09 -8.41
N HIS A 326 15.66 4.95 -9.23
CA HIS A 326 16.41 5.88 -10.08
C HIS A 326 16.83 7.10 -9.26
N VAL A 327 18.13 7.20 -9.01
CA VAL A 327 18.73 8.24 -8.18
C VAL A 327 19.97 8.83 -8.82
N HIS A 328 20.29 10.06 -8.44
CA HIS A 328 21.55 10.71 -8.74
C HIS A 328 22.23 11.16 -7.45
N ARG A 329 23.54 11.46 -7.53
CA ARG A 329 24.31 11.98 -6.40
C ARG A 329 24.50 13.49 -6.54
N GLU A 330 24.19 14.21 -5.47
CA GLU A 330 24.39 15.65 -5.36
C GLU A 330 24.96 15.96 -3.96
N ALA A 331 26.07 16.69 -3.89
CA ALA A 331 26.73 17.07 -2.63
C ALA A 331 26.93 15.92 -1.61
N GLY A 332 27.19 14.70 -2.10
CA GLY A 332 27.40 13.51 -1.27
C GLY A 332 26.12 12.79 -0.81
N LYS A 333 24.94 13.34 -1.10
CA LYS A 333 23.64 12.71 -0.83
C LYS A 333 23.06 12.07 -2.11
N LEU A 334 22.12 11.15 -1.93
CA LEU A 334 21.32 10.56 -3.01
C LEU A 334 19.97 11.28 -3.08
N TYR A 335 19.52 11.62 -4.27
CA TYR A 335 18.18 12.15 -4.54
C TYR A 335 17.54 11.40 -5.69
N ALA A 336 16.21 11.30 -5.70
CA ALA A 336 15.47 10.78 -6.84
C ALA A 336 15.82 11.56 -8.11
N ASP A 337 16.00 10.85 -9.22
CA ASP A 337 16.18 11.49 -10.51
C ASP A 337 14.82 11.98 -11.02
N THR A 338 14.70 13.27 -11.28
CA THR A 338 13.53 13.92 -11.89
C THR A 338 13.88 14.58 -13.23
N GLY A 339 15.13 14.46 -13.70
CA GLY A 339 15.67 15.21 -14.84
C GLY A 339 15.02 14.87 -16.19
N ARG A 340 14.25 13.78 -16.26
CA ARG A 340 13.50 13.37 -17.45
C ARG A 340 12.09 13.94 -17.51
N TRP A 341 11.52 14.35 -16.38
CA TRP A 341 10.09 14.67 -16.26
C TRP A 341 9.63 15.76 -17.23
N ALA A 342 10.41 16.83 -17.42
CA ALA A 342 10.05 17.89 -18.35
C ALA A 342 9.86 17.35 -19.79
N GLY A 343 10.85 16.60 -20.29
CA GLY A 343 10.81 16.03 -21.64
C GLY A 343 9.82 14.86 -21.77
N ASP A 344 9.59 14.11 -20.70
CA ASP A 344 8.58 13.04 -20.66
C ASP A 344 7.17 13.63 -20.73
N ARG A 345 6.89 14.69 -19.97
CA ARG A 345 5.62 15.43 -19.99
C ARG A 345 5.35 16.02 -21.38
N GLU A 346 6.35 16.66 -21.99
CA GLU A 346 6.24 17.22 -23.34
C GLU A 346 5.98 16.14 -24.41
N GLU A 347 6.64 14.99 -24.31
CA GLU A 347 6.39 13.86 -25.22
C GLU A 347 4.98 13.28 -25.03
N ALA A 348 4.55 13.06 -23.79
CA ALA A 348 3.21 12.58 -23.48
C ALA A 348 2.15 13.53 -24.07
N GLN A 349 2.29 14.83 -23.84
CA GLN A 349 1.38 15.85 -24.37
C GLN A 349 1.33 15.88 -25.89
N ARG A 350 2.48 15.74 -26.58
CA ARG A 350 2.53 15.66 -28.06
C ARG A 350 1.74 14.47 -28.64
N HIS A 351 1.57 13.43 -27.84
CA HIS A 351 0.80 12.24 -28.20
C HIS A 351 -0.61 12.22 -27.61
N GLY A 352 -1.06 13.33 -26.99
CA GLY A 352 -2.39 13.42 -26.37
C GLY A 352 -2.53 12.60 -25.09
N MET A 353 -1.42 12.24 -24.44
CA MET A 353 -1.42 11.48 -23.19
C MET A 353 -1.23 12.41 -21.99
N GLY A 354 -1.86 12.08 -20.88
CA GLY A 354 -1.49 12.58 -19.57
C GLY A 354 -0.13 12.04 -19.11
N TYR A 355 0.53 12.75 -18.19
CA TYR A 355 1.77 12.32 -17.56
C TYR A 355 1.60 12.26 -16.05
N MET A 356 1.83 11.08 -15.46
CA MET A 356 1.74 10.84 -14.03
C MET A 356 3.05 10.23 -13.51
N PRO A 357 4.03 11.03 -13.08
CA PRO A 357 5.27 10.50 -12.52
C PRO A 357 5.03 9.73 -11.22
N VAL A 358 5.93 8.78 -10.97
CA VAL A 358 6.00 8.05 -9.70
C VAL A 358 6.99 8.76 -8.76
N VAL A 359 6.55 9.03 -7.53
CA VAL A 359 7.38 9.57 -6.44
C VAL A 359 7.51 8.55 -5.31
N PHE A 360 8.66 8.52 -4.64
CA PHE A 360 8.93 7.55 -3.56
C PHE A 360 9.76 8.18 -2.44
N PRO A 361 9.56 7.78 -1.16
CA PRO A 361 10.16 8.48 -0.04
C PRO A 361 11.59 8.05 0.30
N GLY A 362 11.99 6.87 -0.16
CA GLY A 362 13.24 6.17 0.13
C GLY A 362 13.09 4.73 -0.35
N PHE A 363 14.11 3.90 -0.16
CA PHE A 363 14.10 2.51 -0.60
C PHE A 363 15.14 1.67 0.12
N SER A 364 14.85 0.39 0.31
CA SER A 364 15.79 -0.66 0.69
C SER A 364 15.12 -2.00 0.41
N TRP A 365 15.88 -3.07 0.29
CA TRP A 365 15.35 -4.44 0.23
C TRP A 365 16.38 -5.43 0.79
N ASP A 366 17.20 -4.99 1.75
CA ASP A 366 18.27 -5.78 2.32
C ASP A 366 17.75 -7.08 2.93
N ASN A 367 16.72 -6.99 3.78
CA ASN A 367 16.04 -8.16 4.33
C ASN A 367 15.40 -8.98 3.23
N LEU A 368 14.70 -8.37 2.26
CA LEU A 368 14.05 -9.08 1.14
C LEU A 368 15.03 -9.78 0.17
N LYS A 369 16.26 -9.31 0.06
CA LYS A 369 17.31 -9.89 -0.81
C LYS A 369 18.41 -10.62 -0.04
N HIS A 370 18.29 -10.75 1.28
CA HIS A 370 19.34 -11.29 2.16
C HIS A 370 20.70 -10.60 1.97
N GLN A 371 20.68 -9.28 1.81
CA GLN A 371 21.90 -8.46 1.76
C GLN A 371 22.30 -8.04 3.19
N PRO A 372 23.57 -7.70 3.42
CA PRO A 372 23.98 -7.01 4.64
C PRO A 372 23.20 -5.70 4.82
N ALA A 373 22.93 -5.31 6.06
CA ALA A 373 22.25 -4.05 6.38
C ALA A 373 22.98 -2.83 5.79
N GLY A 374 22.22 -1.92 5.18
CA GLY A 374 22.70 -0.72 4.50
C GLY A 374 23.22 -0.96 3.08
N THR A 375 23.01 -2.14 2.48
CA THR A 375 23.56 -2.44 1.14
C THR A 375 22.79 -1.72 0.04
N THR A 376 21.48 -1.59 0.22
CA THR A 376 20.56 -1.14 -0.84
C THR A 376 19.81 0.14 -0.47
N ASP A 377 20.23 0.76 0.63
CA ASP A 377 19.61 1.94 1.22
C ASP A 377 19.67 3.16 0.30
N ILE A 378 18.49 3.71 0.03
CA ILE A 378 18.27 5.06 -0.47
C ILE A 378 17.63 5.85 0.69
N PRO A 379 18.40 6.73 1.34
CA PRO A 379 17.98 7.36 2.58
C PRO A 379 16.82 8.32 2.35
N ARG A 380 15.96 8.46 3.36
CA ARG A 380 14.80 9.35 3.30
C ARG A 380 15.15 10.82 3.56
N LEU A 381 16.32 11.08 4.15
CA LEU A 381 16.91 12.42 4.36
C LEU A 381 15.97 13.36 5.12
N GLY A 382 15.35 12.87 6.19
CA GLY A 382 14.39 13.62 6.98
C GLY A 382 13.17 14.11 6.19
N GLY A 383 12.88 13.49 5.04
CA GLY A 383 11.82 13.90 4.11
C GLY A 383 12.29 14.76 2.94
N GLU A 384 13.54 15.25 2.94
CA GLU A 384 14.11 16.05 1.83
C GLU A 384 14.10 15.27 0.51
N PHE A 385 14.42 13.97 0.54
CA PHE A 385 14.40 13.09 -0.63
C PHE A 385 13.02 13.07 -1.31
N TYR A 386 11.98 12.95 -0.48
CA TYR A 386 10.61 12.82 -0.94
C TYR A 386 10.04 14.16 -1.41
N TRP A 387 10.26 15.22 -0.63
CA TRP A 387 9.70 16.54 -0.88
C TRP A 387 10.20 17.17 -2.18
N ARG A 388 11.50 17.02 -2.49
CA ARG A 388 12.08 17.54 -3.75
C ARG A 388 11.36 17.04 -5.01
N GLN A 389 10.87 15.80 -4.99
CA GLN A 389 10.09 15.25 -6.10
C GLN A 389 8.75 15.99 -6.26
N PHE A 390 8.05 16.30 -5.18
CA PHE A 390 6.83 17.12 -5.24
C PHE A 390 7.14 18.55 -5.69
N GLU A 391 8.23 19.15 -5.23
CA GLU A 391 8.67 20.49 -5.70
C GLU A 391 8.89 20.50 -7.22
N THR A 392 9.63 19.52 -7.75
CA THR A 392 9.82 19.41 -9.21
C THR A 392 8.49 19.18 -9.93
N ALA A 393 7.58 18.38 -9.37
CA ALA A 393 6.25 18.18 -9.97
C ALA A 393 5.46 19.50 -10.05
N GLY A 394 5.49 20.31 -8.98
CA GLY A 394 4.86 21.63 -8.93
C GLY A 394 5.49 22.64 -9.90
N GLU A 395 6.82 22.72 -9.95
CA GLU A 395 7.56 23.56 -10.92
C GLU A 395 7.23 23.21 -12.37
N LEU A 396 7.03 21.91 -12.62
CA LEU A 396 6.61 21.38 -13.91
C LEU A 396 5.08 21.34 -14.08
N GLN A 397 4.30 21.95 -13.19
CA GLN A 397 2.83 22.00 -13.32
C GLN A 397 2.21 20.62 -13.64
N ILE A 398 2.77 19.56 -13.04
CA ILE A 398 2.27 18.21 -13.19
C ILE A 398 1.02 18.08 -12.33
N GLU A 399 -0.07 17.60 -12.92
CA GLU A 399 -1.38 17.57 -12.26
C GLU A 399 -1.73 16.20 -11.68
N MET A 400 -0.97 15.16 -12.01
CA MET A 400 -1.22 13.79 -11.57
C MET A 400 0.08 13.21 -11.01
N VAL A 401 0.05 12.65 -9.80
CA VAL A 401 1.24 12.01 -9.22
C VAL A 401 0.86 10.66 -8.61
N LYS A 402 1.66 9.64 -8.87
CA LYS A 402 1.58 8.35 -8.19
C LYS A 402 2.62 8.28 -7.08
N VAL A 403 2.20 7.92 -5.86
CA VAL A 403 3.12 7.61 -4.76
C VAL A 403 3.40 6.11 -4.74
N ALA A 404 4.68 5.75 -4.82
CA ALA A 404 5.17 4.40 -4.53
C ALA A 404 5.82 4.39 -3.14
N MET A 405 5.19 3.84 -2.11
CA MET A 405 3.85 3.21 -2.06
C MET A 405 3.16 3.54 -0.74
N PHE A 406 1.88 3.22 -0.58
CA PHE A 406 1.20 3.38 0.71
C PHE A 406 1.75 2.43 1.78
N ASP A 407 1.78 1.12 1.49
CA ASP A 407 1.99 0.04 2.47
C ASP A 407 3.20 -0.87 2.20
N GLU A 408 4.02 -0.62 1.17
CA GLU A 408 5.15 -1.49 0.77
C GLU A 408 6.36 -1.34 1.72
N VAL A 409 6.28 -2.04 2.85
CA VAL A 409 7.34 -2.08 3.87
C VAL A 409 8.49 -3.03 3.55
N ASP A 410 8.31 -3.95 2.61
CA ASP A 410 9.32 -4.88 2.11
C ASP A 410 10.31 -4.29 1.13
N GLU A 411 9.97 -3.15 0.51
CA GLU A 411 10.92 -2.35 -0.31
C GLU A 411 11.21 -0.96 0.30
N ALA A 412 10.84 -0.76 1.57
CA ALA A 412 10.99 0.49 2.32
C ALA A 412 10.37 1.75 1.67
N THR A 413 9.42 1.60 0.75
CA THR A 413 8.78 2.72 0.05
C THR A 413 7.49 3.20 0.73
N ALA A 414 7.00 2.49 1.74
CA ALA A 414 5.76 2.83 2.44
C ALA A 414 5.74 4.28 2.99
N ILE A 415 4.60 4.96 2.84
CA ILE A 415 4.33 6.28 3.45
C ILE A 415 3.44 6.20 4.69
N PHE A 416 2.79 5.05 4.95
CA PHE A 416 1.97 4.87 6.14
C PHE A 416 2.78 4.88 7.44
N LYS A 417 2.11 4.77 8.59
CA LYS A 417 2.78 4.90 9.89
C LYS A 417 3.68 3.70 10.17
N VAL A 418 4.98 3.95 10.32
CA VAL A 418 6.00 2.96 10.72
C VAL A 418 6.65 3.32 12.05
N SER A 419 7.14 2.31 12.76
CA SER A 419 7.78 2.45 14.07
C SER A 419 9.23 2.88 13.91
N ASP A 420 9.63 3.93 14.61
CA ASP A 420 11.03 4.32 14.78
C ASP A 420 11.72 3.56 15.94
N THR A 421 10.96 2.77 16.68
CA THR A 421 11.45 1.85 17.72
C THR A 421 10.98 0.43 17.43
N PRO A 422 11.41 -0.19 16.31
CA PRO A 422 10.99 -1.53 15.91
C PRO A 422 11.56 -2.61 16.84
N PRO A 423 11.10 -3.87 16.72
CA PRO A 423 11.72 -5.00 17.42
C PRO A 423 13.23 -5.12 17.14
N THR A 424 14.00 -5.60 18.10
CA THR A 424 15.47 -5.57 18.04
C THR A 424 16.12 -6.85 17.49
N GLN A 425 15.32 -7.85 17.16
CA GLN A 425 15.81 -9.17 16.72
C GLN A 425 16.26 -9.20 15.25
N ALA A 426 15.92 -8.18 14.46
CA ALA A 426 16.36 -8.01 13.08
C ALA A 426 16.71 -6.53 12.82
N HIS A 427 17.36 -6.26 11.70
CA HIS A 427 17.59 -4.90 11.24
C HIS A 427 16.33 -4.35 10.58
N PHE A 428 15.96 -3.12 10.94
CA PHE A 428 14.85 -2.40 10.34
C PHE A 428 15.24 -0.94 10.15
N LEU A 429 14.68 -0.33 9.12
CA LEU A 429 14.71 1.11 8.89
C LEU A 429 13.59 1.77 9.69
N GLY A 430 13.93 2.92 10.29
CA GLY A 430 12.98 3.81 10.96
C GLY A 430 12.72 5.08 10.13
N LEU A 431 12.26 6.13 10.80
CA LEU A 431 12.03 7.46 10.20
C LEU A 431 13.03 8.51 10.72
N GLU A 432 14.23 8.09 11.09
CA GLU A 432 15.31 9.01 11.49
C GLU A 432 14.92 9.89 12.71
N GLY A 433 14.14 9.34 13.66
CA GLY A 433 13.65 10.09 14.82
C GLY A 433 12.37 10.91 14.59
N LEU A 434 11.83 10.92 13.37
CA LEU A 434 10.64 11.70 13.02
C LEU A 434 9.34 11.03 13.48
N PRO A 435 8.24 11.80 13.66
CA PRO A 435 6.92 11.24 13.95
C PRO A 435 6.50 10.19 12.91
N SER A 436 5.80 9.12 13.36
CA SER A 436 5.42 8.00 12.49
C SER A 436 4.52 8.41 11.32
N ASP A 437 3.82 9.54 11.43
CA ASP A 437 2.94 10.07 10.39
C ASP A 437 3.58 11.08 9.44
N THR A 438 4.91 11.27 9.52
CA THR A 438 5.65 12.27 8.74
C THR A 438 5.39 12.15 7.23
N TYR A 439 5.41 10.93 6.68
CA TYR A 439 5.28 10.73 5.24
C TYR A 439 3.83 10.89 4.76
N LEU A 440 2.84 10.52 5.58
CA LEU A 440 1.43 10.87 5.32
C LEU A 440 1.24 12.39 5.26
N ARG A 441 1.82 13.15 6.20
CA ARG A 441 1.78 14.63 6.20
C ARG A 441 2.45 15.22 4.97
N LEU A 442 3.61 14.68 4.56
CA LEU A 442 4.30 15.15 3.36
C LEU A 442 3.49 14.86 2.10
N THR A 443 2.87 13.69 1.98
CA THR A 443 1.97 13.37 0.86
C THR A 443 0.76 14.28 0.84
N GLY A 444 0.16 14.60 1.99
CA GLY A 444 -0.92 15.59 2.09
C GLY A 444 -0.51 16.97 1.57
N LYS A 445 0.66 17.47 2.00
CA LYS A 445 1.23 18.72 1.47
C LYS A 445 1.50 18.66 -0.03
N GLY A 446 2.02 17.54 -0.52
CA GLY A 446 2.21 17.30 -1.95
C GLY A 446 0.88 17.35 -2.71
N SER A 447 -0.17 16.78 -2.15
CA SER A 447 -1.52 16.81 -2.74
C SER A 447 -2.04 18.23 -2.87
N ARG A 448 -1.87 19.07 -1.83
CA ARG A 448 -2.20 20.50 -1.87
C ARG A 448 -1.40 21.25 -2.94
N LEU A 449 -0.09 20.99 -3.03
CA LEU A 449 0.78 21.59 -4.06
C LEU A 449 0.30 21.26 -5.48
N ILE A 450 -0.09 20.00 -5.73
CA ILE A 450 -0.58 19.54 -7.04
C ILE A 450 -1.97 20.12 -7.39
N ARG A 451 -2.77 20.45 -6.37
CA ARG A 451 -4.04 21.20 -6.51
C ARG A 451 -3.84 22.72 -6.63
N GLY A 452 -2.63 23.24 -6.36
CA GLY A 452 -2.31 24.67 -6.40
C GLY A 452 -2.79 25.46 -5.18
N GLU A 453 -2.89 24.82 -4.01
CA GLU A 453 -3.38 25.37 -2.73
C GLU A 453 -2.30 26.02 -1.84
#